data_AF-A0A453F5G7-F1
#
_entry.id   AF-A0A453F5G7-F1
#
_cell.length_a   1.000
_cell.length_b   1.000
_cell.length_c   1.000
_cell.angle_alpha   90.00
_cell.angle_beta   90.00
_cell.angle_gamma   90.00
#
_symmetry.space_group_name_H-M   'P 1'
#
loop_
_entity.id
_entity.type
_entity.pdbx_description
1 polymer ?
#
loop_
_entity_poly.entity_id
_entity_poly.type
_entity_poly.pdbx_seq_one_letter_code
_entity_poly.pdbx_strand_id
1 'polypeptide(L)'
;QRRRLAYFIELMEVLNPNSSTENWLRLLPGRWCLLYCTGRHIGLTLRQPTPRVLISDAFLTFAEAPESVDPILSLTSDIGFKIMPESDWPHDKSGTEGNLSVTTSARITPGRIYTNAEDGKESSSRITSSRYLGGKWGKAAKMKQLPASLPTASVNVDENDVDVSMSCGSTLKVKSARKVLQEVRTQTPPEMFDLSKIVCGTYIDSRLMVLRGVNGSALLFVRSNRTSDP
;
A
#
# COMPACT_ATOMS: atom_id res chain seq x y z
N GLN A 1 11.16 -12.08 11.85
CA GLN A 1 10.85 -10.67 11.55
C GLN A 1 9.40 -10.48 11.09
N ARG A 2 8.91 -11.18 10.05
CA ARG A 2 7.51 -11.13 9.58
C ARG A 2 6.44 -11.20 10.68
N ARG A 3 6.53 -12.17 11.60
CA ARG A 3 5.60 -12.28 12.75
C ARG A 3 5.64 -11.06 13.69
N ARG A 4 6.80 -10.43 13.86
CA ARG A 4 6.96 -9.23 14.71
C ARG A 4 6.36 -8.00 14.06
N LEU A 5 6.53 -7.85 12.74
CA LEU A 5 5.92 -6.75 11.97
C LEU A 5 4.41 -6.89 11.87
N ALA A 6 3.91 -8.12 11.62
CA ALA A 6 2.47 -8.38 11.65
C ALA A 6 1.86 -8.02 13.02
N TYR A 7 2.49 -8.48 14.10
CA TYR A 7 2.07 -8.12 15.47
C TYR A 7 2.14 -6.62 15.75
N PHE A 8 3.16 -5.93 15.23
CA PHE A 8 3.28 -4.48 15.36
C PHE A 8 2.13 -3.76 14.63
N ILE A 9 1.83 -4.16 13.39
CA ILE A 9 0.71 -3.59 12.62
C ILE A 9 -0.60 -3.80 13.36
N GLU A 10 -0.86 -5.02 13.85
CA GLU A 10 -2.06 -5.31 14.66
C GLU A 10 -2.17 -4.39 15.88
N LEU A 11 -1.05 -4.16 16.58
CA LEU A 11 -1.02 -3.28 17.74
C LEU A 11 -1.33 -1.81 17.37
N MET A 12 -0.80 -1.34 16.25
CA MET A 12 -1.06 0.02 15.75
C MET A 12 -2.53 0.22 15.37
N GLU A 13 -3.15 -0.77 14.72
CA GLU A 13 -4.55 -0.71 14.32
C GLU A 13 -5.50 -0.67 15.52
N VAL A 14 -5.21 -1.45 16.57
CA VAL A 14 -6.00 -1.44 17.81
C VAL A 14 -5.86 -0.12 18.57
N LEU A 15 -4.68 0.51 18.51
CA LEU A 15 -4.38 1.75 19.22
C LEU A 15 -4.59 3.01 18.39
N ASN A 16 -5.23 2.92 17.21
CA ASN A 16 -5.33 4.04 16.27
C ASN A 16 -6.01 5.26 16.92
N PRO A 17 -5.28 6.39 17.12
CA PRO A 17 -5.86 7.60 17.70
C PRO A 17 -6.69 8.40 16.70
N ASN A 18 -6.51 8.16 15.39
CA ASN A 18 -7.07 8.95 14.30
C ASN A 18 -8.06 8.10 13.48
N SER A 19 -9.16 7.73 14.12
CA SER A 19 -10.22 6.93 13.49
C SER A 19 -11.21 7.74 12.66
N SER A 20 -11.29 9.06 12.86
CA SER A 20 -12.21 9.92 12.13
C SER A 20 -11.72 10.26 10.73
N THR A 21 -12.62 10.26 9.76
CA THR A 21 -12.31 10.59 8.35
C THR A 21 -11.73 11.99 8.20
N GLU A 22 -12.11 12.95 9.04
CA GLU A 22 -11.55 14.31 9.05
C GLU A 22 -10.03 14.31 9.33
N ASN A 23 -9.57 13.47 10.26
CA ASN A 23 -8.15 13.32 10.54
C ASN A 23 -7.41 12.68 9.36
N TRP A 24 -8.05 11.73 8.66
CA TRP A 24 -7.49 11.14 7.45
C TRP A 24 -7.35 12.16 6.33
N LEU A 25 -8.39 12.94 6.03
CA LEU A 25 -8.34 13.99 5.00
C LEU A 25 -7.25 15.01 5.30
N ARG A 26 -7.01 15.34 6.58
CA ARG A 26 -5.94 16.25 6.99
C ARG A 26 -4.53 15.64 6.89
N LEU A 27 -4.38 14.34 7.16
CA LEU A 27 -3.07 13.68 7.28
C LEU A 27 -2.60 13.00 6.00
N LEU A 28 -3.52 12.51 5.16
CA LEU A 28 -3.25 11.79 3.92
C LEU A 28 -2.40 12.58 2.91
N PRO A 29 -2.65 13.89 2.67
CA PRO A 29 -1.91 14.64 1.66
C PRO A 29 -0.39 14.57 1.86
N GLY A 30 0.31 14.21 0.79
CA GLY A 30 1.76 14.03 0.77
C GLY A 30 2.20 12.71 0.15
N ARG A 31 3.52 12.47 0.24
CA ARG A 31 4.19 11.31 -0.35
C ARG A 31 4.50 10.28 0.73
N TRP A 32 4.23 9.02 0.44
CA TRP A 32 4.35 7.90 1.38
C TRP A 32 5.21 6.81 0.78
N CYS A 33 6.35 6.50 1.40
CA CYS A 33 7.23 5.41 0.97
C CYS A 33 6.74 4.08 1.55
N LEU A 34 6.55 3.08 0.69
CA LEU A 34 6.18 1.73 1.09
C LEU A 34 7.38 1.03 1.72
N LEU A 35 7.28 0.75 3.02
CA LEU A 35 8.32 0.07 3.79
C LEU A 35 8.13 -1.44 3.79
N TYR A 36 6.89 -1.90 3.93
CA TYR A 36 6.59 -3.31 4.12
C TYR A 36 5.19 -3.68 3.64
N CYS A 37 5.04 -4.89 3.10
CA CYS A 37 3.73 -5.47 2.79
C CYS A 37 3.67 -6.88 3.40
N THR A 38 2.60 -7.18 4.15
CA THR A 38 2.41 -8.53 4.74
C THR A 38 2.08 -9.60 3.70
N GLY A 39 1.71 -9.19 2.48
CA GLY A 39 1.50 -10.04 1.32
C GLY A 39 2.81 -10.37 0.61
N ARG A 40 3.01 -9.78 -0.57
CA ARG A 40 4.21 -9.98 -1.39
C ARG A 40 5.32 -9.01 -0.95
N HIS A 41 6.49 -9.54 -0.62
CA HIS A 41 7.64 -8.70 -0.26
C HIS A 41 8.31 -8.13 -1.50
N ILE A 42 8.67 -6.84 -1.46
CA ILE A 42 9.44 -6.16 -2.50
C ILE A 42 10.88 -6.65 -2.49
N GLY A 43 11.44 -6.94 -3.66
CA GLY A 43 12.88 -7.19 -3.85
C GLY A 43 13.45 -8.46 -3.20
N LEU A 44 12.63 -9.28 -2.53
CA LEU A 44 13.07 -10.49 -1.82
C LEU A 44 12.67 -11.76 -2.58
N THR A 45 13.22 -11.95 -3.77
CA THR A 45 13.04 -13.21 -4.51
C THR A 45 14.40 -13.87 -4.74
N LEU A 46 14.47 -15.18 -4.51
CA LEU A 46 15.63 -16.01 -4.87
C LEU A 46 15.68 -16.33 -6.38
N ARG A 47 14.80 -15.71 -7.17
CA ARG A 47 14.70 -15.93 -8.60
C ARG A 47 15.82 -15.17 -9.31
N GLN A 48 16.28 -15.72 -10.43
CA GLN A 48 17.19 -15.04 -11.35
C GLN A 48 16.42 -14.67 -12.62
N PRO A 49 15.67 -13.55 -12.61
CA PRO A 49 14.90 -13.15 -13.78
C PRO A 49 15.81 -12.64 -14.90
N THR A 50 15.38 -12.81 -16.14
CA THR A 50 16.01 -12.22 -17.33
C THR A 50 14.95 -11.42 -18.08
N PRO A 51 14.97 -10.07 -18.02
CA PRO A 51 16.01 -9.20 -17.49
C PRO A 51 15.99 -9.09 -15.96
N ARG A 52 17.15 -8.78 -15.38
CA ARG A 52 17.31 -8.57 -13.93
C ARG A 52 16.84 -7.16 -13.57
N VAL A 53 15.83 -7.07 -12.72
CA VAL A 53 15.26 -5.79 -12.28
C VAL A 53 15.36 -5.68 -10.78
N LEU A 54 15.88 -4.55 -10.29
CA LEU A 54 15.94 -4.19 -8.89
C LEU A 54 14.91 -3.10 -8.63
N ILE A 55 13.91 -3.38 -7.79
CA ILE A 55 13.01 -2.32 -7.28
C ILE A 55 13.81 -1.41 -6.36
N SER A 56 13.73 -0.12 -6.60
CA SER A 56 14.31 0.92 -5.74
C SER A 56 13.24 1.34 -4.72
N ASP A 57 12.69 2.53 -4.85
CA ASP A 57 11.64 3.03 -3.96
C ASP A 57 10.25 2.86 -4.60
N ALA A 58 9.26 2.60 -3.76
CA ALA A 58 7.86 2.58 -4.14
C ALA A 58 7.11 3.61 -3.28
N PHE A 59 6.56 4.63 -3.93
CA PHE A 59 5.85 5.73 -3.26
C PHE A 59 4.37 5.72 -3.62
N LEU A 60 3.55 6.13 -2.67
CA LEU A 60 2.14 6.44 -2.86
C LEU A 60 1.93 7.90 -2.48
N THR A 61 1.45 8.71 -3.41
CA THR A 61 1.23 10.15 -3.23
C THR A 61 -0.26 10.43 -3.25
N PHE A 62 -0.73 11.14 -2.23
CA PHE A 62 -2.08 11.70 -2.19
C PHE A 62 -1.95 13.22 -2.39
N ALA A 63 -2.58 13.74 -3.43
CA ALA A 63 -2.67 15.17 -3.69
C ALA A 63 -4.15 15.60 -3.73
N GLU A 64 -4.44 16.79 -3.25
CA GLU A 64 -5.78 17.37 -3.38
C GLU A 64 -6.01 17.71 -4.86
N ALA A 65 -7.15 17.27 -5.41
CA ALA A 65 -7.52 17.65 -6.77
C ALA A 65 -7.92 19.14 -6.77
N PRO A 66 -7.31 19.99 -7.62
CA PRO A 66 -7.43 21.45 -7.52
C PRO A 66 -8.82 22.04 -7.79
N GLU A 67 -9.84 21.24 -8.14
CA GLU A 67 -11.14 21.75 -8.63
C GLU A 67 -12.38 21.01 -8.10
N SER A 68 -12.27 20.14 -7.08
CA SER A 68 -13.43 19.37 -6.59
C SER A 68 -14.04 19.97 -5.32
N VAL A 69 -15.36 20.24 -5.36
CA VAL A 69 -16.19 20.63 -4.20
C VAL A 69 -16.31 19.48 -3.18
N ASP A 70 -16.10 18.25 -3.65
CA ASP A 70 -15.96 17.04 -2.84
C ASP A 70 -14.47 16.71 -2.59
N PRO A 71 -14.11 16.03 -1.49
CA PRO A 71 -12.72 15.64 -1.20
C PRO A 71 -12.28 14.47 -2.10
N ILE A 72 -12.10 14.74 -3.39
CA ILE A 72 -11.47 13.83 -4.34
C ILE A 72 -9.97 14.08 -4.29
N LEU A 73 -9.20 13.02 -4.01
CA LEU A 73 -7.76 13.05 -3.98
C LEU A 73 -7.24 12.42 -5.27
N SER A 74 -6.25 13.05 -5.88
CA SER A 74 -5.40 12.37 -6.86
C SER A 74 -4.47 11.41 -6.11
N LEU A 75 -4.46 10.16 -6.54
CA LEU A 75 -3.66 9.08 -6.01
C LEU A 75 -2.64 8.67 -7.06
N THR A 76 -1.35 8.72 -6.71
CA THR A 76 -0.25 8.36 -7.61
C THR A 76 0.64 7.31 -6.96
N SER A 77 0.82 6.16 -7.61
CA SER A 77 1.81 5.17 -7.24
C SER A 77 3.02 5.28 -8.14
N ASP A 78 4.18 5.61 -7.57
CA ASP A 78 5.45 5.72 -8.27
C ASP A 78 6.40 4.60 -7.84
N ILE A 79 6.80 3.74 -8.77
CA ILE A 79 7.69 2.62 -8.51
C ILE A 79 8.97 2.80 -9.33
N GLY A 80 10.04 3.18 -8.66
CA GLY A 80 11.38 3.25 -9.24
C GLY A 80 11.99 1.86 -9.38
N PHE A 81 12.64 1.59 -10.50
CA PHE A 81 13.37 0.35 -10.72
C PHE A 81 14.67 0.58 -11.51
N LYS A 82 15.60 -0.37 -11.38
CA LYS A 82 16.85 -0.41 -12.14
C LYS A 82 16.96 -1.72 -12.91
N ILE A 83 17.23 -1.63 -14.20
CA ILE A 83 17.53 -2.78 -15.06
C ILE A 83 19.02 -3.05 -14.94
N MET A 84 19.35 -4.17 -14.33
CA MET A 84 20.71 -4.56 -14.04
C MET A 84 21.40 -5.15 -15.27
N PRO A 85 22.69 -4.85 -15.51
CA PRO A 85 23.46 -5.53 -16.54
C PRO A 85 23.55 -7.03 -16.24
N GLU A 86 23.74 -7.84 -17.29
CA GLU A 86 23.79 -9.30 -17.16
C GLU A 86 25.13 -9.81 -16.56
N SER A 87 26.14 -8.94 -16.42
CA SER A 87 27.48 -9.23 -15.88
C SER A 87 27.51 -9.45 -14.36
N ASP A 88 28.68 -9.78 -13.82
CA ASP A 88 28.89 -10.41 -12.50
C ASP A 88 28.44 -9.59 -11.28
N TRP A 89 27.35 -10.08 -10.66
CA TRP A 89 27.06 -10.20 -9.22
C TRP A 89 27.00 -8.91 -8.33
N PRO A 90 26.46 -9.03 -7.09
CA PRO A 90 25.37 -8.25 -6.50
C PRO A 90 25.76 -6.82 -6.01
N HIS A 91 26.98 -6.40 -6.33
CA HIS A 91 27.62 -5.17 -5.86
C HIS A 91 27.48 -4.07 -6.90
N ASP A 92 27.51 -4.44 -8.18
CA ASP A 92 27.19 -3.49 -9.22
C ASP A 92 25.69 -3.26 -9.20
N LYS A 93 25.27 -2.04 -8.83
CA LYS A 93 23.90 -1.52 -8.87
C LYS A 93 23.73 -0.43 -9.93
N SER A 94 24.72 -0.27 -10.84
CA SER A 94 24.80 0.78 -11.87
C SER A 94 23.88 0.54 -13.08
N GLY A 95 22.76 -0.16 -12.86
CA GLY A 95 21.78 -0.44 -13.90
C GLY A 95 21.05 0.80 -14.43
N THR A 96 20.36 0.63 -15.55
CA THR A 96 19.55 1.69 -16.15
C THR A 96 18.31 1.95 -15.32
N GLU A 97 18.07 3.21 -14.95
CA GLU A 97 16.90 3.63 -14.19
C GLU A 97 15.63 3.65 -15.05
N GLY A 98 14.50 3.33 -14.42
CA GLY A 98 13.17 3.52 -14.96
C GLY A 98 12.17 3.77 -13.84
N ASN A 99 11.01 4.32 -14.21
CA ASN A 99 9.92 4.60 -13.30
C ASN A 99 8.62 4.05 -13.87
N LEU A 100 7.79 3.45 -13.01
CA LEU A 100 6.42 3.06 -13.33
C LEU A 100 5.50 3.93 -12.47
N SER A 101 4.67 4.73 -13.13
CA SER A 101 3.67 5.59 -12.47
C SER A 101 2.26 5.09 -12.80
N VAL A 102 1.43 4.97 -11.77
CA VAL A 102 0.00 4.68 -11.88
C VAL A 102 -0.75 5.81 -11.19
N THR A 103 -1.56 6.54 -11.94
CA THR A 103 -2.34 7.68 -11.45
C THR A 103 -3.82 7.39 -11.55
N THR A 104 -4.56 7.76 -10.51
CA THR A 104 -6.01 7.64 -10.45
C THR A 104 -6.63 8.63 -9.49
N SER A 105 -7.95 8.72 -9.47
CA SER A 105 -8.71 9.53 -8.54
C SER A 105 -9.30 8.66 -7.43
N ALA A 106 -9.27 9.11 -6.18
CA ALA A 106 -9.76 8.37 -5.03
C ALA A 106 -10.59 9.25 -4.08
N ARG A 107 -11.67 8.69 -3.54
CA ARG A 107 -12.50 9.33 -2.51
C ARG A 107 -12.34 8.60 -1.18
N ILE A 108 -12.08 9.36 -0.13
CA ILE A 108 -11.97 8.85 1.23
C ILE A 108 -13.31 8.99 1.93
N THR A 109 -13.91 7.87 2.32
CA THR A 109 -15.16 7.85 3.08
C THR A 109 -14.97 7.17 4.43
N PRO A 110 -15.82 7.46 5.43
CA PRO A 110 -15.84 6.68 6.66
C PRO A 110 -16.22 5.23 6.34
N GLY A 111 -15.40 4.29 6.80
CA GLY A 111 -15.60 2.85 6.65
C GLY A 111 -15.48 2.12 7.98
N ARG A 112 -15.88 0.84 8.00
CA ARG A 112 -15.66 -0.06 9.15
C ARG A 112 -15.19 -1.40 8.63
N ILE A 113 -14.15 -1.95 9.25
CA ILE A 113 -13.83 -3.37 9.07
C ILE A 113 -14.62 -4.14 10.13
N TYR A 114 -15.38 -5.16 9.68
CA TYR A 114 -16.32 -6.00 10.41
C TYR A 114 -17.71 -5.36 10.61
N THR A 115 -18.69 -5.74 9.78
CA THR A 115 -20.11 -5.45 10.03
C THR A 115 -20.67 -6.47 11.03
N ASN A 116 -21.53 -6.02 11.94
CA ASN A 116 -22.30 -6.91 12.80
C ASN A 116 -23.21 -7.79 11.94
N ALA A 117 -23.40 -9.04 12.35
CA ALA A 117 -24.29 -10.01 11.70
C ALA A 117 -25.80 -9.68 11.84
N GLU A 118 -26.16 -8.46 12.25
CA GLU A 118 -27.56 -8.05 12.44
C GLU A 118 -28.12 -7.23 11.27
N ASP A 119 -27.26 -6.67 10.41
CA ASP A 119 -27.70 -6.00 9.19
C ASP A 119 -27.40 -6.88 7.96
N GLY A 120 -28.41 -7.62 7.53
CA GLY A 120 -28.41 -8.32 6.24
C GLY A 120 -28.42 -9.84 6.35
N LYS A 121 -29.61 -10.43 6.24
CA LYS A 121 -29.76 -11.78 5.71
C LYS A 121 -29.12 -11.81 4.33
N GLU A 122 -27.95 -12.41 4.21
CA GLU A 122 -27.54 -13.37 3.17
C GLU A 122 -26.01 -13.49 3.10
N SER A 123 -25.55 -14.68 3.48
CA SER A 123 -24.32 -15.37 3.05
C SER A 123 -23.11 -14.55 2.54
N SER A 124 -22.09 -14.38 3.39
CA SER A 124 -20.73 -14.86 3.08
C SER A 124 -19.80 -14.83 4.31
N SER A 125 -19.08 -15.95 4.51
CA SER A 125 -17.95 -16.19 5.43
C SER A 125 -17.89 -15.42 6.76
N ARG A 126 -18.39 -16.08 7.82
CA ARG A 126 -18.12 -15.75 9.23
C ARG A 126 -16.63 -15.86 9.55
N ILE A 127 -15.89 -14.77 9.47
CA ILE A 127 -14.59 -14.67 10.13
C ILE A 127 -14.82 -13.99 11.48
N THR A 128 -15.06 -14.84 12.49
CA THR A 128 -15.18 -14.42 13.88
C THR A 128 -13.93 -13.67 14.34
N SER A 129 -14.13 -12.46 14.86
CA SER A 129 -13.12 -11.59 15.50
C SER A 129 -12.38 -12.26 16.69
N SER A 130 -12.82 -13.44 17.13
CA SER A 130 -12.11 -14.27 18.10
C SER A 130 -10.81 -14.90 17.57
N ARG A 131 -10.58 -14.96 16.25
CA ARG A 131 -9.40 -15.66 15.69
C ARG A 131 -8.12 -14.81 15.56
N TYR A 132 -8.20 -13.49 15.74
CA TYR A 132 -7.04 -12.60 15.55
C TYR A 132 -6.35 -12.14 16.84
N LEU A 133 -6.98 -12.33 18.01
CA LEU A 133 -6.39 -12.01 19.32
C LEU A 133 -5.82 -13.26 20.00
N GLY A 134 -5.01 -14.02 19.28
CA GLY A 134 -4.40 -15.27 19.77
C GLY A 134 -3.51 -15.05 21.01
N GLY A 135 -4.07 -15.35 22.19
CA GLY A 135 -3.38 -15.84 23.40
C GLY A 135 -2.42 -14.92 24.15
N LYS A 136 -1.92 -13.82 23.57
CA LYS A 136 -0.88 -12.97 24.20
C LYS A 136 -1.35 -11.60 24.70
N TRP A 137 -2.60 -11.23 24.44
CA TRP A 137 -3.17 -9.92 24.77
C TRP A 137 -3.89 -9.85 26.13
N GLY A 138 -3.82 -10.91 26.95
CA GLY A 138 -4.46 -10.95 28.28
C GLY A 138 -4.04 -9.85 29.27
N LYS A 139 -3.00 -9.06 28.97
CA LYS A 139 -2.57 -7.92 29.81
C LYS A 139 -2.92 -6.53 29.24
N ALA A 140 -3.26 -6.42 27.96
CA ALA A 140 -3.83 -5.20 27.37
C ALA A 140 -5.36 -5.15 27.54
N ALA A 141 -5.96 -6.22 28.08
CA ALA A 141 -7.37 -6.39 28.41
C ALA A 141 -7.88 -5.52 29.58
N LYS A 142 -7.31 -4.32 29.79
CA LYS A 142 -7.91 -3.25 30.60
C LYS A 142 -8.71 -2.25 29.76
N MET A 143 -8.85 -2.46 28.44
CA MET A 143 -9.92 -1.84 27.66
C MET A 143 -11.23 -2.58 27.94
N LYS A 144 -12.20 -1.87 28.50
CA LYS A 144 -13.48 -2.42 29.01
C LYS A 144 -14.33 -3.12 27.94
N GLN A 145 -14.04 -2.93 26.66
CA GLN A 145 -14.51 -3.69 25.51
C GLN A 145 -13.63 -3.27 24.33
N LEU A 146 -13.04 -4.24 23.60
CA LEU A 146 -12.50 -3.94 22.28
C LEU A 146 -13.70 -3.66 21.35
N PRO A 147 -13.66 -2.61 20.51
CA PRO A 147 -14.78 -2.31 19.63
C PRO A 147 -15.02 -3.49 18.68
N ALA A 148 -16.29 -3.88 18.50
CA ALA A 148 -16.69 -5.01 17.67
C ALA A 148 -16.30 -4.85 16.18
N SER A 149 -16.03 -3.61 15.77
CA SER A 149 -15.59 -3.20 14.43
C SER A 149 -14.52 -2.13 14.55
N LEU A 150 -13.44 -2.22 13.76
CA LEU A 150 -12.41 -1.17 13.74
C LEU A 150 -12.87 -0.05 12.79
N PRO A 151 -12.89 1.21 13.26
CA PRO A 151 -13.15 2.34 12.37
C PRO A 151 -12.00 2.46 11.37
N THR A 152 -12.36 2.67 10.10
CA THR A 152 -11.39 2.73 8.99
C THR A 152 -11.77 3.84 8.03
N ALA A 153 -10.82 4.27 7.22
CA ALA A 153 -11.11 5.15 6.09
C ALA A 153 -11.19 4.30 4.82
N SER A 154 -12.38 4.13 4.24
CA SER A 154 -12.49 3.43 2.95
C SER A 154 -11.95 4.30 1.83
N VAL A 155 -11.14 3.68 0.98
CA VAL A 155 -10.52 4.31 -0.19
C VAL A 155 -11.28 3.81 -1.40
N ASN A 156 -12.12 4.66 -1.99
CA ASN A 156 -12.86 4.31 -3.20
C ASN A 156 -12.11 4.90 -4.39
N VAL A 157 -11.48 4.04 -5.19
CA VAL A 157 -10.73 4.43 -6.38
C VAL A 157 -11.67 4.43 -7.59
N ASP A 158 -11.55 5.45 -8.45
CA ASP A 158 -12.26 5.47 -9.73
C ASP A 158 -11.52 4.60 -10.76
N GLU A 159 -12.08 3.42 -11.03
CA GLU A 159 -11.50 2.46 -11.97
C GLU A 159 -11.51 2.96 -13.43
N ASN A 160 -12.32 3.97 -13.76
CA ASN A 160 -12.42 4.51 -15.12
C ASN A 160 -11.33 5.55 -15.43
N ASP A 161 -10.67 6.06 -14.40
CA ASP A 161 -9.62 7.08 -14.48
C ASP A 161 -8.31 6.49 -13.97
N VAL A 162 -7.77 5.51 -14.70
CA VAL A 162 -6.47 4.89 -14.40
C VAL A 162 -5.53 5.12 -15.57
N ASP A 163 -4.53 5.97 -15.36
CA ASP A 163 -3.42 6.15 -16.29
C ASP A 163 -2.18 5.41 -15.78
N VAL A 164 -1.52 4.70 -16.70
CA VAL A 164 -0.33 3.88 -16.40
C VAL A 164 0.76 4.26 -17.39
N SER A 165 1.84 4.83 -16.86
CA SER A 165 3.01 5.20 -17.66
C SER A 165 4.27 4.52 -17.12
N MET A 166 5.14 4.10 -18.04
CA MET A 166 6.44 3.51 -17.72
C MET A 166 7.51 4.21 -18.54
N SER A 167 8.50 4.76 -17.85
CA SER A 167 9.67 5.38 -18.46
C SER A 167 10.93 4.56 -18.15
N CYS A 168 11.89 4.59 -19.07
CA CYS A 168 13.17 3.91 -18.92
C CYS A 168 14.25 4.76 -19.58
N GLY A 169 15.40 4.92 -18.92
CA GLY A 169 16.53 5.68 -19.45
C GLY A 169 17.21 5.05 -20.67
N SER A 170 16.83 3.81 -21.03
CA SER A 170 17.32 3.12 -22.23
C SER A 170 16.19 2.85 -23.23
N THR A 171 16.54 2.90 -24.51
CA THR A 171 15.63 2.50 -25.59
C THR A 171 15.48 0.98 -25.60
N LEU A 172 14.37 0.49 -25.05
CA LEU A 172 14.04 -0.93 -25.02
C LEU A 172 13.17 -1.32 -26.23
N LYS A 173 13.44 -2.49 -26.81
CA LYS A 173 12.49 -3.14 -27.74
C LYS A 173 11.22 -3.50 -26.97
N VAL A 174 10.06 -3.45 -27.63
CA VAL A 174 8.74 -3.76 -27.03
C VAL A 174 8.73 -5.10 -26.27
N LYS A 175 9.36 -6.14 -26.82
CA LYS A 175 9.46 -7.46 -26.17
C LYS A 175 10.26 -7.40 -24.85
N SER A 176 11.36 -6.64 -24.83
CA SER A 176 12.19 -6.46 -23.63
C SER A 176 11.47 -5.63 -22.59
N ALA A 177 10.82 -4.52 -23.00
CA ALA A 177 10.01 -3.68 -22.12
C ALA A 177 8.90 -4.48 -21.42
N ARG A 178 8.20 -5.36 -22.15
CA ARG A 178 7.19 -6.27 -21.56
C ARG A 178 7.76 -7.19 -20.50
N LYS A 179 8.97 -7.74 -20.70
CA LYS A 179 9.63 -8.58 -19.69
C LYS A 179 10.03 -7.80 -18.44
N VAL A 180 10.55 -6.58 -18.61
CA VAL A 180 10.87 -5.68 -17.49
C VAL A 180 9.60 -5.37 -16.70
N LEU A 181 8.51 -4.97 -17.38
CA LEU A 181 7.23 -4.67 -16.73
C LEU A 181 6.67 -5.88 -15.97
N GLN A 182 6.78 -7.08 -16.55
CA GLN A 182 6.36 -8.31 -15.88
C GLN A 182 7.18 -8.56 -14.61
N GLU A 183 8.47 -8.28 -14.64
CA GLU A 183 9.33 -8.44 -13.47
C GLU A 183 9.01 -7.41 -12.38
N VAL A 184 8.80 -6.15 -12.77
CA VAL A 184 8.36 -5.09 -11.84
C VAL A 184 7.05 -5.48 -11.17
N ARG A 185 6.05 -5.93 -11.94
CA ARG A 185 4.76 -6.43 -11.42
C ARG A 185 4.92 -7.67 -10.53
N THR A 186 5.96 -8.46 -10.75
CA THR A 186 6.23 -9.68 -10.01
C THR A 186 6.89 -9.40 -8.66
N GLN A 187 7.67 -8.34 -8.53
CA GLN A 187 8.31 -7.95 -7.27
C GLN A 187 7.46 -6.99 -6.44
N THR A 188 6.61 -6.18 -7.07
CA THR A 188 5.82 -5.16 -6.38
C THR A 188 4.49 -5.73 -5.86
N PRO A 189 3.98 -5.28 -4.70
CA PRO A 189 2.64 -5.61 -4.24
C PRO A 189 1.60 -5.22 -5.28
N PRO A 190 0.58 -6.08 -5.51
CA PRO A 190 -0.43 -5.81 -6.51
C PRO A 190 -1.21 -4.52 -6.23
N GLU A 191 -1.30 -4.06 -4.98
CA GLU A 191 -1.95 -2.82 -4.56
C GLU A 191 -1.19 -1.56 -5.00
N MET A 192 0.11 -1.65 -5.28
CA MET A 192 0.90 -0.54 -5.82
C MET A 192 0.88 -0.50 -7.36
N PHE A 193 0.54 -1.61 -8.00
CA PHE A 193 0.39 -1.68 -9.46
C PHE A 193 -1.05 -1.39 -9.89
N ASP A 194 -2.02 -1.73 -9.05
CA ASP A 194 -3.44 -1.55 -9.28
C ASP A 194 -4.06 -0.99 -8.01
N LEU A 195 -4.28 0.32 -8.04
CA LEU A 195 -4.71 1.11 -6.89
C LEU A 195 -6.14 0.76 -6.44
N SER A 196 -6.98 0.22 -7.33
CA SER A 196 -8.32 -0.30 -6.99
C SER A 196 -8.27 -1.41 -5.93
N LYS A 197 -7.12 -2.08 -5.79
CA LYS A 197 -6.94 -3.13 -4.78
C LYS A 197 -6.73 -2.59 -3.37
N ILE A 198 -6.56 -1.28 -3.19
CA ILE A 198 -6.52 -0.64 -1.88
C ILE A 198 -7.96 -0.42 -1.42
N VAL A 199 -8.33 -1.03 -0.29
CA VAL A 199 -9.71 -1.00 0.21
C VAL A 199 -9.90 0.05 1.29
N CYS A 200 -9.02 0.05 2.29
CA CYS A 200 -9.19 0.94 3.43
C CYS A 200 -7.90 1.20 4.18
N GLY A 201 -7.86 2.35 4.85
CA GLY A 201 -6.84 2.70 5.81
C GLY A 201 -7.24 2.33 7.23
N THR A 202 -6.32 1.69 7.96
CA THR A 202 -6.55 1.21 9.33
C THR A 202 -5.78 2.02 10.38
N TYR A 203 -4.72 2.70 9.99
CA TYR A 203 -3.94 3.60 10.85
C TYR A 203 -3.32 4.75 10.05
N ILE A 204 -3.34 5.95 10.62
CA ILE A 204 -2.60 7.10 10.08
C ILE A 204 -2.12 8.02 11.21
N ASP A 205 -0.89 8.50 11.09
CA ASP A 205 -0.38 9.63 11.85
C ASP A 205 0.50 10.54 10.97
N SER A 206 1.25 11.46 11.57
CA SER A 206 2.13 12.38 10.83
C SER A 206 3.30 11.72 10.08
N ARG A 207 3.64 10.45 10.36
CA ARG A 207 4.84 9.74 9.91
C ARG A 207 4.59 8.37 9.32
N LEU A 208 3.48 7.72 9.66
CA LEU A 208 3.21 6.32 9.36
C LEU A 208 1.75 6.14 8.96
N MET A 209 1.53 5.28 7.98
CA MET A 209 0.21 4.95 7.49
C MET A 209 0.14 3.45 7.22
N VAL A 210 -1.00 2.85 7.56
CA VAL A 210 -1.31 1.45 7.23
C VAL A 210 -2.56 1.42 6.36
N LEU A 211 -2.40 0.86 5.16
CA LEU A 211 -3.47 0.57 4.23
C LEU A 211 -3.69 -0.94 4.11
N ARG A 212 -4.92 -1.34 3.81
CA ARG A 212 -5.34 -2.73 3.61
C ARG A 212 -5.74 -2.97 2.17
N GLY A 213 -5.24 -4.07 1.62
CA GLY A 213 -5.62 -4.56 0.30
C GLY A 213 -6.86 -5.46 0.32
N VAL A 214 -7.46 -5.70 -0.85
CA VAL A 214 -8.59 -6.64 -1.06
C VAL A 214 -8.29 -8.07 -0.61
N ASN A 215 -7.02 -8.46 -0.63
CA ASN A 215 -6.54 -9.77 -0.19
C ASN A 215 -6.30 -9.84 1.33
N GLY A 216 -6.60 -8.78 2.08
CA GLY A 216 -6.31 -8.65 3.50
C GLY A 216 -4.85 -8.33 3.83
N SER A 217 -4.00 -8.07 2.83
CA SER A 217 -2.63 -7.61 3.04
C SER A 217 -2.63 -6.25 3.74
N ALA A 218 -1.58 -5.99 4.52
CA ALA A 218 -1.34 -4.71 5.15
C ALA A 218 -0.08 -4.11 4.53
N LEU A 219 -0.23 -2.90 4.00
CA LEU A 219 0.83 -2.08 3.45
C LEU A 219 1.20 -1.03 4.48
N LEU A 220 2.45 -1.08 4.92
CA LEU A 220 3.04 -0.17 5.88
C LEU A 220 3.83 0.89 5.14
N PHE A 221 3.41 2.14 5.28
CA PHE A 221 4.05 3.28 4.68
C PHE A 221 4.67 4.20 5.73
N VAL A 222 5.74 4.88 5.34
CA VAL A 222 6.36 5.95 6.10
C VAL A 222 6.27 7.23 5.27
N ARG A 223 5.94 8.35 5.90
CA ARG A 223 5.87 9.64 5.22
C ARG A 223 7.25 10.00 4.68
N SER A 224 7.30 10.26 3.39
CA SER A 224 8.49 10.79 2.72
C SER A 224 8.33 12.29 2.62
N ASN A 225 9.26 13.03 3.23
CA ASN A 225 9.32 14.47 3.00
C ASN A 225 9.67 14.69 1.52
N ARG A 226 9.06 15.68 0.87
CA ARG A 226 9.63 16.23 -0.36
C ARG A 226 10.97 16.85 0.02
N THR A 227 12.04 16.07 -0.04
CA THR A 227 13.33 16.61 -0.47
C THR A 227 13.32 16.46 -1.98
N SER A 228 12.65 17.39 -2.66
CA SER A 228 13.11 17.75 -4.00
C SER A 228 14.34 18.63 -3.81
N ASP A 229 15.46 17.95 -3.53
CA ASP A 229 16.87 18.26 -3.82
C ASP A 229 17.53 19.58 -3.31
N PRO A 230 18.88 19.61 -3.20
CA PRO A 230 19.70 20.66 -2.54
C PRO A 230 19.59 22.07 -3.10
#